data_AF-A0A0F9TM28-F1
#
_entry.id   AF-A0A0F9TM28-F1
#
_cell.length_a   1.000
_cell.length_b   1.000
_cell.length_c   1.000
_cell.angle_alpha   90.00
_cell.angle_beta   90.00
_cell.angle_gamma   90.00
#
_symmetry.space_group_name_H-M   'P 1'
#
loop_
_entity.id
_entity.type
_entity.pdbx_description
1 polymer ?
#
loop_
_entity_poly.entity_id
_entity_poly.type
_entity_poly.pdbx_seq_one_letter_code
_entity_poly.pdbx_strand_id
1 'polypeptide(L)'
;MKKIILLGLFLIAPITVNAAVVDLTAKTNTNLNPVELFLTAGTYSVNPFAGIFTSWNAWSATSGCNGAGENCSKGWINSYSFETPETGVNFISNLSRYATPELALLNAISTTFTLLSDATVKFFIRDTNYKDNTGGMSLNVSAISAVPLPAAIFLLAPALLAFMGFRRNTKNVLA
;
A
#
# COMPACT_ATOMS: atom_id res chain seq x y z
N MET A 1 -25.39 44.49 25.81
CA MET A 1 -24.86 43.11 25.93
C MET A 1 -24.89 42.44 24.56
N LYS A 2 -23.80 42.47 23.79
CA LYS A 2 -23.72 41.83 22.46
C LYS A 2 -22.90 40.55 22.60
N LYS A 3 -23.57 39.40 22.58
CA LYS A 3 -22.92 38.08 22.53
C LYS A 3 -22.48 37.83 21.09
N ILE A 4 -21.18 37.88 20.83
CA ILE A 4 -20.59 37.45 19.56
C ILE A 4 -20.48 35.93 19.65
N ILE A 5 -21.34 35.23 18.91
CA ILE A 5 -21.25 33.78 18.70
C ILE A 5 -20.20 33.57 17.62
N LEU A 6 -19.00 33.13 18.00
CA LEU A 6 -17.95 32.76 17.07
C LEU A 6 -18.28 31.37 16.52
N LEU A 7 -18.83 31.30 15.31
CA LEU A 7 -19.06 30.05 14.60
C LEU A 7 -17.71 29.59 14.02
N GLY A 8 -17.04 28.67 14.71
CA GLY A 8 -15.78 28.08 14.25
C GLY A 8 -16.02 27.22 13.01
N LEU A 9 -15.65 27.74 11.84
CA LEU A 9 -15.64 27.02 10.58
C LEU A 9 -14.48 26.02 10.60
N PHE A 10 -14.75 24.74 10.88
CA PHE A 10 -13.77 23.67 10.69
C PHE A 10 -13.54 23.47 9.19
N LEU A 11 -12.42 23.97 8.66
CA LEU A 11 -11.93 23.56 7.34
C LEU A 11 -11.55 22.08 7.41
N ILE A 12 -12.40 21.22 6.86
CA ILE A 12 -12.04 19.84 6.55
C ILE A 12 -11.21 19.91 5.26
N ALA A 13 -9.89 19.97 5.38
CA ALA A 13 -9.03 19.84 4.20
C ALA A 13 -9.21 18.42 3.62
N PRO A 14 -9.47 18.27 2.31
CA PRO A 14 -9.52 16.96 1.69
C PRO A 14 -8.12 16.34 1.76
N ILE A 15 -8.00 15.17 2.40
CA ILE A 15 -6.79 14.36 2.34
C ILE A 15 -6.75 13.76 0.92
N THR A 16 -5.92 14.33 0.05
CA THR A 16 -5.69 13.75 -1.27
C THR A 16 -4.86 12.48 -1.11
N VAL A 17 -5.46 11.32 -1.38
CA VAL A 17 -4.73 10.07 -1.54
C VAL A 17 -3.97 10.17 -2.86
N ASN A 18 -2.67 10.45 -2.79
CA ASN A 18 -1.83 10.42 -3.97
C ASN A 18 -1.36 8.98 -4.23
N ALA A 19 -1.70 8.44 -5.38
CA ALA A 19 -1.20 7.16 -5.85
C ALA A 19 0.02 7.41 -6.75
N ALA A 20 1.15 6.80 -6.43
CA ALA A 20 2.37 6.84 -7.22
C ALA A 20 2.50 5.54 -8.04
N VAL A 21 2.91 5.67 -9.29
CA VAL A 21 3.27 4.51 -10.13
C VAL A 21 4.78 4.32 -10.08
N VAL A 22 5.19 3.08 -9.84
CA VAL A 22 6.59 2.66 -9.86
C VAL A 22 6.74 1.58 -10.93
N ASP A 23 7.47 1.89 -11.99
CA ASP A 23 7.77 0.97 -13.09
C ASP A 23 9.19 0.42 -12.94
N LEU A 24 9.30 -0.90 -12.82
CA LEU A 24 10.57 -1.61 -12.65
C LEU A 24 10.87 -2.43 -13.90
N THR A 25 11.88 -2.08 -14.68
CA THR A 25 12.41 -3.01 -15.69
C THR A 25 13.32 -4.04 -15.03
N ALA A 26 13.12 -5.31 -15.39
CA ALA A 26 13.89 -6.42 -14.83
C ALA A 26 15.36 -6.43 -15.29
N LYS A 27 15.76 -5.58 -16.25
CA LYS A 27 17.14 -5.48 -16.72
C LYS A 27 17.98 -4.47 -15.93
N THR A 28 17.39 -3.37 -15.48
CA THR A 28 18.19 -2.24 -14.95
C THR A 28 17.75 -1.79 -13.56
N ASN A 29 16.52 -2.04 -13.11
CA ASN A 29 16.10 -1.67 -11.77
C ASN A 29 16.49 -2.75 -10.76
N THR A 30 17.77 -2.74 -10.37
CA THR A 30 18.37 -3.70 -9.43
C THR A 30 18.51 -3.09 -8.04
N ASN A 31 18.97 -3.86 -7.05
CA ASN A 31 19.27 -3.32 -5.71
C ASN A 31 20.38 -2.24 -5.71
N LEU A 32 21.17 -2.14 -6.78
CA LEU A 32 22.19 -1.10 -6.97
C LEU A 32 21.69 0.09 -7.81
N ASN A 33 20.54 -0.05 -8.45
CA ASN A 33 19.90 0.99 -9.25
C ASN A 33 18.37 0.96 -9.04
N PRO A 34 17.90 1.18 -7.80
CA PRO A 34 16.48 1.12 -7.48
C PRO A 34 15.73 2.33 -8.04
N VAL A 35 14.40 2.18 -8.18
CA VAL A 35 13.52 3.34 -8.30
C VAL A 35 13.25 3.87 -6.90
N GLU A 36 13.57 5.14 -6.68
CA GLU A 36 13.42 5.81 -5.38
C GLU A 36 12.12 6.62 -5.35
N LEU A 37 11.31 6.43 -4.31
CA LEU A 37 10.06 7.13 -4.09
C LEU A 37 10.04 7.73 -2.68
N PHE A 38 10.02 9.05 -2.61
CA PHE A 38 9.83 9.76 -1.34
C PHE A 38 8.37 9.67 -0.90
N LEU A 39 8.14 9.24 0.33
CA LEU A 39 6.83 9.08 0.95
C LEU A 39 6.84 9.69 2.34
N THR A 40 5.73 10.32 2.73
CA THR A 40 5.55 10.80 4.10
C THR A 40 5.26 9.63 5.05
N ALA A 41 5.40 9.85 6.36
CA ALA A 41 4.97 8.88 7.36
C ALA A 41 3.52 8.42 7.11
N GLY A 42 3.26 7.11 7.27
CA GLY A 42 1.95 6.53 6.99
C GLY A 42 2.02 5.07 6.53
N THR A 43 0.85 4.45 6.35
CA THR A 43 0.73 3.10 5.81
C THR A 43 0.41 3.13 4.32
N TYR A 44 1.14 2.34 3.54
CA TYR A 44 1.01 2.26 2.10
C TYR A 44 0.66 0.85 1.67
N SER A 45 -0.12 0.75 0.59
CA SER A 45 -0.30 -0.48 -0.16
C SER A 45 0.55 -0.45 -1.42
N VAL A 46 1.10 -1.61 -1.80
CA VAL A 46 1.80 -1.84 -3.06
C VAL A 46 1.04 -2.91 -3.81
N ASN A 47 0.47 -2.52 -4.96
CA ASN A 47 -0.37 -3.38 -5.78
C ASN A 47 0.25 -3.52 -7.18
N PRO A 48 0.71 -4.73 -7.56
CA PRO A 48 1.06 -5.01 -8.95
C PRO A 48 -0.13 -4.81 -9.88
N PHE A 49 0.10 -4.24 -11.06
CA PHE A 49 -0.92 -4.08 -12.08
C PHE A 49 -0.32 -4.14 -13.49
N ALA A 50 -1.17 -4.27 -14.52
CA ALA A 50 -0.74 -4.20 -15.91
C ALA A 50 -0.56 -2.73 -16.33
N GLY A 51 0.65 -2.20 -16.14
CA GLY A 51 1.05 -0.87 -16.58
C GLY A 51 1.87 -0.92 -17.86
N ILE A 52 3.02 -0.22 -17.88
CA ILE A 52 4.02 -0.38 -18.95
C ILE A 52 4.63 -1.79 -18.91
N PHE A 53 4.66 -2.41 -17.72
CA PHE A 53 5.07 -3.79 -17.53
C PHE A 53 3.96 -4.62 -16.90
N THR A 54 3.85 -5.88 -17.32
CA THR A 54 2.87 -6.84 -16.80
C THR A 54 3.51 -7.78 -15.77
N SER A 55 4.64 -8.37 -16.12
CA SER A 55 5.47 -9.25 -15.28
C SER A 55 6.84 -9.40 -15.94
N TRP A 56 7.76 -10.14 -15.32
CA TRP A 56 9.11 -10.31 -15.84
C TRP A 56 9.55 -11.77 -15.89
N ASN A 57 10.57 -12.08 -16.68
CA ASN A 57 11.11 -13.43 -16.81
C ASN A 57 12.64 -13.36 -16.75
N ALA A 58 13.22 -14.10 -15.80
CA ALA A 58 14.66 -14.11 -15.51
C ALA A 58 15.52 -14.80 -16.59
N TRP A 59 14.89 -15.54 -17.52
CA TRP A 59 15.59 -16.38 -18.50
C TRP A 59 15.27 -15.99 -19.94
N SER A 60 14.40 -14.98 -20.16
CA SER A 60 13.81 -14.67 -21.46
C SER A 60 13.23 -15.90 -22.19
N ALA A 61 12.82 -16.92 -21.43
CA ALA A 61 12.37 -18.19 -21.96
C ALA A 61 11.33 -18.82 -21.02
N THR A 62 10.38 -19.53 -21.60
CA THR A 62 9.34 -20.27 -20.88
C THR A 62 9.46 -21.75 -21.22
N SER A 63 9.53 -22.63 -20.21
CA SER A 63 9.61 -24.07 -20.39
C SER A 63 9.13 -24.85 -19.17
N GLY A 64 8.69 -26.10 -19.39
CA GLY A 64 8.40 -27.04 -18.31
C GLY A 64 7.15 -26.70 -17.49
N CYS A 65 6.19 -25.99 -18.07
CA CYS A 65 4.91 -25.68 -17.43
C CYS A 65 3.98 -26.90 -17.45
N ASN A 66 3.06 -26.97 -16.48
CA ASN A 66 1.94 -27.92 -16.53
C ASN A 66 0.89 -27.49 -17.59
N GLY A 67 -0.18 -28.28 -17.76
CA GLY A 67 -1.25 -27.99 -18.72
C GLY A 67 -2.04 -26.70 -18.48
N ALA A 68 -1.94 -26.11 -17.28
CA ALA A 68 -2.55 -24.82 -16.94
C ALA A 68 -1.59 -23.63 -17.17
N GLY A 69 -0.35 -23.89 -17.61
CA GLY A 69 0.66 -22.85 -17.77
C GLY A 69 1.32 -22.42 -16.46
N GLU A 70 1.22 -23.22 -15.41
CA GLU A 70 1.82 -22.95 -14.10
C GLU A 70 3.00 -23.88 -13.83
N ASN A 71 3.69 -23.66 -12.71
CA ASN A 71 4.79 -24.49 -12.22
C ASN A 71 5.90 -24.69 -13.25
N CYS A 72 6.16 -23.67 -14.07
CA CYS A 72 7.17 -23.74 -15.11
C CYS A 72 8.58 -23.89 -14.50
N SER A 73 9.44 -24.68 -15.14
CA SER A 73 10.87 -24.72 -14.77
C SER A 73 11.57 -23.39 -15.10
N LYS A 74 11.16 -22.72 -16.17
CA LYS A 74 11.50 -21.34 -16.52
C LYS A 74 10.24 -20.64 -17.00
N GLY A 75 10.02 -19.39 -16.60
CA GLY A 75 8.81 -18.69 -16.97
C GLY A 75 8.73 -17.30 -16.35
N TRP A 76 7.57 -16.68 -16.51
CA TRP A 76 7.25 -15.38 -15.97
C TRP A 76 7.03 -15.45 -14.46
N ILE A 77 7.49 -14.42 -13.76
CA ILE A 77 7.47 -14.27 -12.32
C ILE A 77 6.85 -12.91 -12.01
N ASN A 78 6.24 -12.81 -10.82
CA ASN A 78 5.56 -11.61 -10.33
C ASN A 78 6.26 -10.97 -9.13
N SER A 79 7.53 -11.31 -8.90
CA SER A 79 8.23 -10.84 -7.72
C SER A 79 8.79 -9.44 -7.87
N TYR A 80 8.85 -8.72 -6.77
CA TYR A 80 9.49 -7.41 -6.65
C TYR A 80 10.01 -7.26 -5.23
N SER A 81 10.90 -6.29 -5.04
CA SER A 81 11.44 -5.92 -3.75
C SER A 81 11.22 -4.44 -3.47
N PHE A 82 11.07 -4.14 -2.19
CA PHE A 82 11.17 -2.77 -1.71
C PHE A 82 11.95 -2.72 -0.40
N GLU A 83 12.60 -1.58 -0.13
CA GLU A 83 13.37 -1.35 1.08
C GLU A 83 12.81 -0.14 1.83
N THR A 84 12.48 -0.34 3.11
CA THR A 84 12.10 0.76 4.02
C THR A 84 13.14 0.90 5.14
N PRO A 85 13.27 2.09 5.75
CA PRO A 85 14.16 2.27 6.91
C PRO A 85 13.86 1.34 8.08
N GLU A 86 12.60 0.99 8.30
CA GLU A 86 12.13 0.22 9.45
C GLU A 86 12.36 -1.29 9.30
N THR A 87 12.22 -1.80 8.08
CA THR A 87 12.19 -3.25 7.83
C THR A 87 13.32 -3.74 6.93
N GLY A 88 14.10 -2.83 6.35
CA GLY A 88 15.10 -3.17 5.36
C GLY A 88 14.46 -3.75 4.10
N VAL A 89 15.17 -4.66 3.44
CA VAL A 89 14.75 -5.24 2.16
C VAL A 89 13.65 -6.28 2.38
N ASN A 90 12.51 -6.06 1.75
CA ASN A 90 11.41 -6.98 1.63
C ASN A 90 11.37 -7.58 0.23
N PHE A 91 11.15 -8.90 0.14
CA PHE A 91 10.98 -9.61 -1.13
C PHE A 91 9.58 -10.19 -1.21
N ILE A 92 8.80 -9.72 -2.18
CA ILE A 92 7.42 -10.14 -2.38
C ILE A 92 7.39 -11.08 -3.57
N SER A 93 6.92 -12.30 -3.34
CA SER A 93 6.80 -13.32 -4.38
C SER A 93 5.86 -14.43 -3.89
N ASN A 94 5.14 -15.04 -4.84
CA ASN A 94 4.46 -16.31 -4.60
C ASN A 94 5.33 -17.54 -4.95
N LEU A 95 6.61 -17.31 -5.27
CA LEU A 95 7.63 -18.31 -5.61
C LEU A 95 7.30 -19.18 -6.84
N SER A 96 6.26 -18.84 -7.58
CA SER A 96 5.77 -19.60 -8.73
C SER A 96 6.24 -18.98 -10.06
N ARG A 97 6.17 -19.78 -11.12
CA ARG A 97 6.57 -19.39 -12.48
C ARG A 97 5.48 -19.79 -13.46
N TYR A 98 5.23 -18.92 -14.43
CA TYR A 98 4.06 -19.00 -15.29
C TYR A 98 4.42 -18.93 -16.77
N ALA A 99 3.53 -19.46 -17.60
CA ALA A 99 3.75 -19.55 -19.03
C ALA A 99 3.71 -18.19 -19.71
N THR A 100 2.87 -17.28 -19.20
CA THR A 100 2.62 -15.95 -19.75
C THR A 100 2.76 -14.87 -18.67
N PRO A 101 3.05 -13.61 -19.07
CA PRO A 101 3.12 -12.49 -18.12
C PRO A 101 1.77 -12.21 -17.44
N GLU A 102 0.65 -12.38 -18.15
CA GLU A 102 -0.68 -12.12 -17.61
C GLU A 102 -1.05 -13.11 -16.50
N LEU A 103 -0.68 -14.38 -16.67
CA LEU A 103 -0.91 -15.40 -15.64
C LEU A 103 -0.02 -15.16 -14.41
N ALA A 104 1.22 -14.68 -14.62
CA ALA A 104 2.07 -14.26 -13.51
C ALA A 104 1.46 -13.08 -12.74
N LEU A 105 0.97 -12.06 -13.44
CA LEU A 105 0.31 -10.91 -12.83
C LEU A 105 -0.97 -11.28 -12.09
N LEU A 106 -1.80 -12.15 -12.67
CA LEU A 106 -3.05 -12.62 -12.05
C LEU A 106 -2.80 -13.27 -10.68
N ASN A 107 -1.61 -13.86 -10.50
CA ASN A 107 -1.19 -14.51 -9.26
C ASN A 107 -0.25 -13.65 -8.41
N ALA A 108 -0.05 -12.37 -8.76
CA ALA A 108 0.83 -11.47 -8.04
C ALA A 108 0.30 -11.15 -6.63
N ILE A 109 1.22 -10.93 -5.70
CA ILE A 109 0.88 -10.62 -4.30
C ILE A 109 1.00 -9.10 -4.08
N SER A 110 -0.10 -8.51 -3.62
CA SER A 110 -0.11 -7.18 -3.03
C SER A 110 0.41 -7.22 -1.59
N THR A 111 1.02 -6.14 -1.14
CA THR A 111 1.51 -6.02 0.25
C THR A 111 1.28 -4.63 0.81
N THR A 112 1.52 -4.48 2.10
CA THR A 112 1.50 -3.20 2.80
C THR A 112 2.76 -3.00 3.62
N PHE A 113 3.11 -1.73 3.86
CA PHE A 113 4.16 -1.35 4.80
C PHE A 113 3.79 -0.04 5.49
N THR A 114 4.42 0.24 6.62
CA THR A 114 4.23 1.47 7.38
C THR A 114 5.57 2.17 7.54
N LEU A 115 5.59 3.47 7.23
CA LEU A 115 6.69 4.37 7.51
C LEU A 115 6.40 5.13 8.80
N LEU A 116 7.35 5.11 9.73
CA LEU A 116 7.24 5.82 11.02
C LEU A 116 7.63 7.30 10.91
N SER A 117 8.40 7.64 9.87
CA SER A 117 8.80 8.99 9.50
C SER A 117 8.83 9.13 7.98
N ASP A 118 8.86 10.36 7.48
CA ASP A 118 9.09 10.64 6.07
C ASP A 118 10.40 9.97 5.61
N ALA A 119 10.35 9.26 4.48
CA ALA A 119 11.47 8.45 4.01
C ALA A 119 11.43 8.20 2.50
N THR A 120 12.60 7.91 1.93
CA THR A 120 12.72 7.37 0.58
C THR A 120 12.64 5.85 0.63
N VAL A 121 11.64 5.29 -0.06
CA VAL A 121 11.49 3.85 -0.27
C VAL A 121 12.13 3.48 -1.60
N LYS A 122 12.93 2.42 -1.61
CA LYS A 122 13.60 1.91 -2.81
C LYS A 122 12.85 0.72 -3.35
N PHE A 123 12.54 0.69 -4.64
CA PHE A 123 11.88 -0.43 -5.32
C PHE A 123 12.78 -1.02 -6.39
N PHE A 124 12.85 -2.34 -6.48
CA PHE A 124 13.73 -3.02 -7.43
C PHE A 124 13.34 -4.48 -7.71
N ILE A 125 13.92 -5.05 -8.76
CA ILE A 125 13.89 -6.48 -9.08
C ILE A 125 15.16 -7.12 -8.52
N ARG A 126 15.01 -8.30 -7.91
CA ARG A 126 16.13 -9.08 -7.39
C ARG A 126 16.39 -10.27 -8.30
N ASP A 127 17.58 -10.31 -8.86
CA ASP A 127 18.11 -11.44 -9.63
C ASP A 127 19.65 -11.53 -9.49
N THR A 128 20.24 -12.58 -10.04
CA THR A 128 21.70 -12.78 -10.11
C THR A 128 22.26 -12.47 -11.50
N ASN A 129 21.49 -12.68 -12.57
CA ASN A 129 21.85 -12.27 -13.92
C ASN A 129 20.75 -11.38 -14.47
N TYR A 130 21.04 -10.10 -14.69
CA TYR A 130 20.03 -9.15 -15.19
C TYR A 130 20.04 -9.04 -16.72
N LYS A 131 21.06 -9.61 -17.40
CA LYS A 131 21.25 -9.42 -18.84
C LYS A 131 20.27 -10.24 -19.68
N ASP A 132 19.86 -11.40 -19.17
CA ASP A 132 18.88 -12.32 -19.75
C ASP A 132 17.45 -12.07 -19.25
N ASN A 133 17.24 -11.04 -18.44
CA ASN A 133 15.91 -10.68 -18.00
C ASN A 133 15.11 -10.00 -19.11
N THR A 134 13.80 -10.20 -19.11
CA THR A 134 12.87 -9.46 -19.98
C THR A 134 11.62 -9.04 -19.22
N GLY A 135 10.95 -8.00 -19.69
CA GLY A 135 9.78 -7.41 -19.04
C GLY A 135 10.12 -6.58 -17.80
N GLY A 136 9.18 -6.56 -16.85
CA GLY A 136 9.25 -5.74 -15.65
C GLY A 136 8.02 -5.88 -14.75
N MET A 137 7.92 -5.04 -13.72
CA MET A 137 6.74 -4.92 -12.84
C MET A 137 6.28 -3.47 -12.79
N SER A 138 5.00 -3.22 -13.02
CA SER A 138 4.37 -1.93 -12.71
C SER A 138 3.64 -2.05 -11.36
N LEU A 139 3.92 -1.14 -10.44
CA LEU A 139 3.42 -1.13 -9.08
C LEU A 139 2.65 0.16 -8.82
N ASN A 140 1.44 0.05 -8.27
CA ASN A 140 0.70 1.17 -7.73
C ASN A 140 0.97 1.25 -6.21
N VAL A 141 1.60 2.33 -5.78
CA VAL A 141 1.89 2.63 -4.38
C VAL A 141 0.94 3.72 -3.92
N SER A 142 0.06 3.39 -2.97
CA SER A 142 -0.95 4.33 -2.50
C SER A 142 -1.06 4.34 -0.98
N ALA A 143 -1.20 5.53 -0.41
CA ALA A 143 -1.46 5.69 1.02
C ALA A 143 -2.81 5.05 1.35
N ILE A 144 -2.83 4.18 2.36
CA ILE A 144 -4.07 3.67 2.94
C ILE A 144 -4.59 4.79 3.84
N SER A 145 -5.60 5.53 3.38
CA SER A 145 -6.23 6.56 4.22
C SER A 145 -6.71 5.90 5.51
N ALA A 146 -6.11 6.27 6.63
CA ALA A 146 -6.72 6.00 7.93
C ALA A 146 -8.09 6.70 7.90
N VAL A 147 -9.17 5.92 7.98
CA VAL A 147 -10.50 6.49 8.14
C VAL A 147 -10.43 7.40 9.37
N PRO A 148 -10.80 8.69 9.27
CA PRO A 148 -10.86 9.54 10.45
C PRO A 148 -11.70 8.82 11.49
N LEU A 149 -11.14 8.65 12.71
CA LEU A 149 -11.90 8.13 13.84
C LEU A 149 -13.29 8.76 13.80
N PRO A 150 -14.38 7.98 13.74
CA PRO A 150 -15.68 8.54 13.47
C PRO A 150 -15.93 9.68 14.45
N ALA A 151 -16.47 10.79 13.95
CA ALA A 151 -16.96 11.90 14.77
C ALA A 151 -17.88 11.41 15.91
N ALA A 152 -18.34 10.15 15.88
CA ALA A 152 -18.89 9.42 17.00
C ALA A 152 -18.12 9.60 18.32
N ILE A 153 -16.78 9.64 18.37
CA ILE A 153 -16.07 9.90 19.64
C ILE A 153 -16.37 11.33 20.14
N PHE A 154 -16.44 12.30 19.23
CA PHE A 154 -16.84 13.67 19.52
C PHE A 154 -18.34 13.85 19.76
N LEU A 155 -19.21 12.94 19.29
CA LEU A 155 -20.65 12.91 19.58
C LEU A 155 -20.97 12.15 20.88
N LEU A 156 -20.13 11.18 21.26
CA LEU A 156 -20.27 10.38 22.47
C LEU A 156 -19.91 11.20 23.71
N ALA A 157 -18.91 12.07 23.64
CA ALA A 157 -18.51 12.89 24.79
C ALA A 157 -19.61 13.86 25.28
N PRO A 158 -20.28 14.66 24.42
CA PRO A 158 -21.41 15.49 24.83
C PRO A 158 -22.63 14.65 25.23
N ALA A 159 -22.90 13.53 24.57
CA ALA A 159 -24.01 12.65 24.91
C ALA A 159 -23.84 12.03 26.31
N LEU A 160 -22.64 11.51 26.64
CA LEU A 160 -22.35 11.01 27.99
C LEU A 160 -22.49 12.11 29.05
N LEU A 161 -21.99 13.32 28.77
CA LEU A 161 -22.13 14.46 29.68
C LEU A 161 -23.60 14.87 29.89
N ALA A 162 -24.41 14.84 28.82
CA ALA A 162 -25.86 15.08 28.92
C ALA A 162 -26.54 14.00 29.76
N PHE A 163 -26.27 12.71 29.51
CA PHE A 163 -26.83 11.59 30.28
C PHE A 163 -26.42 11.63 31.77
N MET A 164 -25.18 12.01 32.10
CA MET A 164 -24.73 12.16 33.48
C MET A 164 -25.32 13.40 34.17
N GLY A 165 -25.60 14.47 33.42
CA GLY A 165 -26.25 15.69 33.92
C GLY A 165 -27.72 15.49 34.30
N PHE A 166 -28.45 14.62 33.60
CA PHE A 166 -29.87 14.34 33.88
C PHE A 166 -30.11 13.48 35.14
N ARG A 167 -29.06 12.88 35.74
CA ARG A 167 -29.21 11.99 36.90
C ARG A 167 -29.39 12.71 38.25
N ARG A 168 -29.25 14.05 38.32
CA ARG A 168 -29.23 14.76 39.62
C ARG A 168 -30.58 15.23 40.17
N ASN A 169 -31.70 15.06 39.46
CA ASN A 169 -33.00 15.63 39.90
C ASN A 169 -34.07 14.63 40.39
N THR A 170 -33.72 13.38 40.69
CA THR A 170 -34.63 12.47 41.40
C THR A 170 -34.24 12.33 42.86
N LYS A 171 -34.44 13.38 43.68
CA LYS A 171 -34.67 13.22 45.11
C LYS A 171 -35.77 14.16 45.60
N ASN A 172 -36.81 13.50 46.12
CA ASN A 172 -37.75 13.93 47.13
C ASN A 172 -38.90 14.84 46.68
N VAL A 173 -39.93 14.23 46.09
CA VAL A 173 -41.31 14.58 46.39
C VAL A 173 -41.97 13.34 46.94
N LEU A 174 -42.11 13.25 48.26
CA LEU A 174 -43.22 12.62 48.97
C LEU A 174 -43.23 13.21 50.39
N ALA A 175 -44.41 13.67 50.77
CA ALA A 175 -44.76 14.38 52.00
C ALA A 175 -44.86 13.44 53.22
#